data_AF-A0A2N0XCJ9-F1
#
_entry.id   AF-A0A2N0XCJ9-F1
#
_cell.length_a   1.000
_cell.length_b   1.000
_cell.length_c   1.000
_cell.angle_alpha   90.00
_cell.angle_beta   90.00
_cell.angle_gamma   90.00
#
_symmetry.space_group_name_H-M   'P 1'
#
loop_
_entity.id
_entity.type
_entity.pdbx_description
1 polymer ?
#
loop_
_entity_poly.entity_id
_entity_poly.type
_entity_poly.pdbx_seq_one_letter_code
_entity_poly.pdbx_strand_id
1 'polypeptide(L)'
;MKNKFLLLGIALASLTACKTASTAQLVNVKTQKNISINNELKNDEEIAKFIEPYKQKLDKEMNQKISHTNVDLTKQGDNSNLGNLLADYTLEGGDEWTKTHLKQNVDAALINIGGIRTTIGKGDIM
;
A
#
# COMPACT_ATOMS: atom_id res chain seq x y z
N MET A 1 4.18 1.21 72.84
CA MET A 1 3.40 0.29 71.96
C MET A 1 2.38 1.01 71.07
N LYS A 2 1.71 2.09 71.52
CA LYS A 2 0.69 2.83 70.74
C LYS A 2 1.17 3.40 69.37
N ASN A 3 2.40 3.92 69.29
CA ASN A 3 2.92 4.49 68.02
C ASN A 3 3.27 3.43 66.96
N LYS A 4 3.55 2.18 67.35
CA LYS A 4 3.80 1.08 66.39
C LYS A 4 2.51 0.66 65.68
N PHE A 5 1.38 0.65 66.39
CA PHE A 5 0.07 0.36 65.79
C PHE A 5 -0.41 1.50 64.87
N LEU A 6 -0.09 2.76 65.21
CA LEU A 6 -0.37 3.90 64.34
C LEU A 6 0.42 3.83 63.03
N LEU A 7 1.73 3.54 63.10
CA LEU A 7 2.59 3.38 61.93
C LEU A 7 2.18 2.18 61.07
N LEU A 8 1.75 1.08 61.70
CA LEU A 8 1.22 -0.09 60.98
C LEU A 8 -0.10 0.23 60.28
N GLY A 9 -0.97 1.03 60.90
CA GLY A 9 -2.22 1.50 60.28
C GLY A 9 -1.98 2.40 59.07
N ILE A 10 -1.00 3.31 59.15
CA ILE A 10 -0.60 4.17 58.03
C ILE A 10 0.01 3.33 56.89
N ALA A 11 0.83 2.33 57.21
CA ALA A 11 1.41 1.41 56.23
C ALA A 11 0.36 0.51 55.55
N LEU A 12 -0.68 0.10 56.27
CA LEU A 12 -1.80 -0.63 55.67
C LEU A 12 -2.66 0.27 54.78
N ALA A 13 -2.86 1.53 55.16
CA ALA A 13 -3.64 2.49 54.39
C ALA A 13 -2.95 2.91 53.08
N SER A 14 -1.60 2.95 53.05
CA SER A 14 -0.87 3.28 51.82
C SER A 14 -0.90 2.16 50.76
N LEU A 15 -1.20 0.92 51.16
CA LEU A 15 -1.35 -0.21 50.23
C LEU A 15 -2.66 -0.19 49.44
N THR A 16 -3.67 0.58 49.84
CA THR A 16 -4.96 0.67 49.14
C THR A 16 -5.03 1.83 48.13
N ALA A 17 -3.98 2.65 48.05
CA ALA A 17 -3.92 3.84 47.18
C ALA A 17 -3.57 3.53 45.71
N CYS A 18 -3.18 2.30 45.38
CA CYS A 18 -2.98 1.87 43.99
C CYS A 18 -4.34 1.70 43.29
N LYS A 19 -4.88 2.80 42.74
CA LYS A 19 -5.89 2.71 41.70
C LYS A 19 -5.17 2.53 40.37
N THR A 20 -5.27 1.35 39.76
CA THR A 20 -4.96 1.18 38.34
C THR A 20 -5.79 2.22 37.59
N ALA A 21 -5.15 3.20 36.96
CA ALA A 21 -5.83 4.15 36.09
C ALA A 21 -6.59 3.31 35.07
N SER A 22 -7.92 3.30 35.18
CA SER A 22 -8.80 2.48 34.35
C SER A 22 -8.40 2.73 32.90
N THR A 23 -7.80 1.70 32.28
CA THR A 23 -7.53 1.67 30.84
C THR A 23 -8.80 2.15 30.15
N ALA A 24 -8.72 3.18 29.32
CA ALA A 24 -9.87 3.78 28.65
C ALA A 24 -10.82 2.68 28.18
N GLN A 25 -11.92 2.49 28.92
CA GLN A 25 -12.89 1.48 28.56
C GLN A 25 -13.56 2.00 27.30
N LEU A 26 -13.60 1.19 26.23
CA LEU A 26 -14.33 1.53 25.02
C LEU A 26 -15.79 1.81 25.42
N VAL A 27 -16.13 3.09 25.59
CA VAL A 27 -17.43 3.53 26.13
C VAL A 27 -18.54 3.25 25.12
N ASN A 28 -18.21 3.22 23.83
CA ASN A 28 -19.15 2.91 22.77
C ASN A 28 -18.42 2.57 21.46
N VAL A 29 -18.64 1.39 20.90
CA VAL A 29 -18.27 1.07 19.51
C VAL A 29 -19.55 1.08 18.68
N LYS A 30 -19.79 2.17 17.94
CA LYS A 30 -20.88 2.23 16.97
C LYS A 30 -20.41 1.60 15.66
N THR A 31 -20.80 0.36 15.42
CA THR A 31 -20.61 -0.27 14.12
C THR A 31 -21.60 0.34 13.13
N GLN A 32 -21.09 0.74 11.96
CA GLN A 32 -21.93 1.16 10.85
C GLN A 32 -22.20 -0.04 9.96
N LYS A 33 -23.41 -0.14 9.43
CA LYS A 33 -23.73 -1.18 8.46
C LYS A 33 -22.91 -0.91 7.18
N ASN A 34 -22.25 -1.95 6.67
CA ASN A 34 -21.54 -1.85 5.40
C ASN A 34 -22.55 -1.59 4.27
N ILE A 35 -22.27 -0.60 3.45
CA ILE A 35 -23.03 -0.32 2.23
C ILE A 35 -22.41 -1.17 1.13
N SER A 36 -23.09 -2.26 0.76
CA SER A 36 -22.64 -3.13 -0.31
C SER A 36 -22.77 -2.42 -1.64
N ILE A 37 -21.65 -2.29 -2.35
CA ILE A 37 -21.61 -1.84 -3.75
C ILE A 37 -21.46 -3.10 -4.60
N ASN A 38 -22.52 -3.47 -5.32
CA ASN A 38 -22.58 -4.66 -6.15
C ASN A 38 -23.27 -4.35 -7.50
N ASN A 39 -23.36 -5.35 -8.38
CA ASN A 39 -23.92 -5.19 -9.72
C ASN A 39 -25.47 -5.13 -9.75
N GLU A 40 -26.14 -5.25 -8.60
CA GLU A 40 -27.59 -5.11 -8.49
C GLU A 40 -28.01 -3.65 -8.37
N LEU A 41 -27.07 -2.77 -7.99
CA LEU A 41 -27.29 -1.32 -7.96
C LEU A 41 -27.31 -0.76 -9.39
N LYS A 42 -28.34 0.03 -9.69
CA LYS A 42 -28.41 0.76 -10.96
C LYS A 42 -27.36 1.87 -10.96
N ASN A 43 -26.58 1.96 -12.03
CA ASN A 43 -25.66 3.07 -12.25
C ASN A 43 -26.42 4.39 -12.37
N ASP A 44 -25.83 5.45 -11.82
CA ASP A 44 -26.28 6.81 -12.04
C ASP A 44 -25.97 7.24 -13.48
N GLU A 45 -27.01 7.54 -14.25
CA GLU A 45 -26.87 7.88 -15.67
C GLU A 45 -26.23 9.27 -15.90
N GLU A 46 -26.37 10.20 -14.95
CA GLU A 46 -25.73 11.51 -15.01
C GLU A 46 -24.22 11.37 -14.81
N ILE A 47 -23.81 10.59 -13.80
CA ILE A 47 -22.40 10.29 -13.55
C ILE A 47 -21.80 9.50 -14.71
N ALA A 48 -22.52 8.50 -15.24
CA ALA A 48 -22.05 7.73 -16.39
C ALA A 48 -21.77 8.63 -17.62
N LYS A 49 -22.69 9.54 -17.94
CA LYS A 49 -22.51 10.51 -19.04
C LYS A 49 -21.36 11.47 -18.77
N PHE A 50 -21.20 11.91 -17.52
CA PHE A 50 -20.12 12.80 -17.13
C PHE A 50 -18.73 12.14 -17.31
N ILE A 51 -18.57 10.87 -16.97
CA ILE A 51 -17.27 10.17 -17.06
C ILE A 51 -16.96 9.62 -18.48
N GLU A 52 -17.97 9.46 -19.33
CA GLU A 52 -17.86 8.87 -20.67
C GLU A 52 -16.69 9.43 -21.52
N PRO A 53 -16.51 10.75 -21.69
CA PRO A 53 -15.41 11.27 -22.52
C PRO A 53 -14.02 10.93 -21.96
N TYR A 54 -13.88 10.82 -20.63
CA TYR A 54 -12.63 10.40 -19.99
C TYR A 54 -12.35 8.92 -20.23
N LYS A 55 -13.39 8.08 -20.15
CA LYS A 55 -13.31 6.66 -20.49
C LYS A 55 -12.87 6.46 -21.93
N GLN A 56 -13.47 7.18 -22.88
CA GLN A 56 -13.11 7.08 -24.30
C GLN A 56 -11.66 7.48 -24.56
N LYS A 57 -11.18 8.55 -23.91
CA LYS A 57 -9.78 8.95 -24.01
C LYS A 57 -8.85 7.88 -23.43
N LEU A 58 -9.15 7.38 -22.24
CA LEU A 58 -8.37 6.33 -21.58
C LEU A 58 -8.34 5.06 -22.42
N ASP A 59 -9.49 4.59 -22.91
CA ASP A 59 -9.58 3.40 -23.76
C ASP A 59 -8.76 3.58 -25.04
N LYS A 60 -8.70 4.79 -25.62
CA LYS A 60 -7.86 5.06 -26.78
C LYS A 60 -6.37 4.94 -26.46
N GLU A 61 -5.92 5.45 -25.33
CA GLU A 61 -4.52 5.41 -24.90
C GLU A 61 -4.09 4.00 -24.47
N MET A 62 -4.94 3.29 -23.71
CA MET A 62 -4.67 1.95 -23.19
C MET A 62 -4.71 0.83 -24.25
N ASN A 63 -5.30 1.08 -25.43
CA ASN A 63 -5.38 0.10 -26.51
C ASN A 63 -4.36 0.37 -27.63
N GLN A 64 -3.31 1.16 -27.37
CA GLN A 64 -2.23 1.36 -28.35
C GLN A 64 -1.12 0.36 -28.10
N LYS A 65 -0.69 -0.37 -29.13
CA LYS A 65 0.50 -1.21 -29.01
C LYS A 65 1.73 -0.34 -28.70
N ILE A 66 2.32 -0.53 -27.52
CA ILE A 66 3.56 0.14 -27.11
C ILE A 66 4.80 -0.72 -27.35
N SER A 67 4.66 -2.05 -27.35
CA SER A 67 5.80 -2.96 -27.51
C SER A 67 5.37 -4.39 -27.87
N HIS A 68 6.32 -5.32 -27.88
CA HIS A 68 6.11 -6.75 -28.12
C HIS A 68 7.16 -7.57 -27.38
N THR A 69 6.78 -8.72 -26.82
CA THR A 69 7.70 -9.71 -26.27
C THR A 69 7.49 -11.10 -26.87
N ASN A 70 8.57 -11.77 -27.26
CA ASN A 70 8.54 -13.12 -27.83
C ASN A 70 8.38 -14.22 -26.76
N VAL A 71 8.51 -13.86 -25.48
CA VAL A 71 8.50 -14.77 -24.34
C VAL A 71 7.59 -14.23 -23.23
N ASP A 72 7.13 -15.13 -22.36
CA ASP A 72 6.42 -14.73 -21.15
C ASP A 72 7.41 -14.07 -20.17
N LEU A 73 7.07 -12.86 -19.73
CA LEU A 73 7.79 -12.14 -18.68
C LEU A 73 7.14 -12.46 -17.34
N THR A 74 7.82 -13.27 -16.54
CA THR A 74 7.32 -13.81 -15.28
C THR A 74 8.05 -13.21 -14.08
N LYS A 75 7.46 -13.32 -12.90
CA LYS A 75 8.07 -12.94 -11.61
C LYS A 75 8.56 -14.14 -10.78
N GLN A 76 8.77 -15.29 -11.42
CA GLN A 76 9.11 -16.53 -10.73
C GLN A 76 10.59 -16.59 -10.38
N GLY A 77 10.88 -17.00 -9.14
CA GLY A 77 12.24 -17.11 -8.61
C GLY A 77 12.85 -15.76 -8.21
N ASP A 78 14.05 -15.81 -7.62
CA ASP A 78 14.74 -14.63 -7.09
C ASP A 78 15.35 -13.72 -8.17
N ASN A 79 15.49 -14.24 -9.40
CA ASN A 79 16.09 -13.55 -10.54
C ASN A 79 15.23 -13.75 -11.80
N SER A 80 14.02 -13.20 -11.75
CA SER A 80 13.02 -13.37 -12.81
C SER A 80 13.27 -12.44 -14.01
N ASN A 81 12.89 -12.85 -15.22
CA ASN A 81 13.11 -12.05 -16.43
C ASN A 81 12.33 -10.72 -16.42
N LEU A 82 11.10 -10.68 -15.87
CA LEU A 82 10.37 -9.42 -15.67
C LEU A 82 11.04 -8.54 -14.61
N GLY A 83 11.55 -9.15 -13.54
CA GLY A 83 12.30 -8.44 -12.50
C GLY A 83 13.54 -7.75 -13.07
N ASN A 84 14.30 -8.45 -13.91
CA ASN A 84 15.49 -7.90 -14.56
C ASN A 84 15.15 -6.76 -15.52
N LEU A 85 14.13 -6.95 -16.36
CA LEU A 85 13.67 -5.88 -17.25
C LEU A 85 13.27 -4.61 -16.47
N LEU A 86 12.57 -4.76 -15.35
CA LEU A 86 12.17 -3.62 -14.52
C LEU A 86 13.35 -2.98 -13.79
N ALA A 87 14.34 -3.77 -13.37
CA ALA A 87 15.56 -3.26 -12.76
C ALA A 87 16.40 -2.47 -13.78
N ASP A 88 16.57 -3.00 -14.99
CA ASP A 88 17.28 -2.33 -16.08
C ASP A 88 16.59 -1.00 -16.45
N TYR A 89 15.27 -1.03 -16.66
CA TYR A 89 14.47 0.18 -16.93
C TYR A 89 14.62 1.25 -15.82
N THR A 90 14.59 0.82 -14.56
CA THR A 90 14.72 1.72 -13.41
C THR A 90 16.13 2.30 -13.32
N LEU A 91 17.17 1.49 -13.58
CA LEU A 91 18.55 1.94 -13.60
C LEU A 91 18.76 2.98 -14.69
N GLU A 92 18.29 2.70 -15.92
CA GLU A 92 18.44 3.60 -17.07
C GLU A 92 17.78 4.96 -16.82
N GLY A 93 16.50 4.96 -16.43
CA GLY A 93 15.77 6.21 -16.16
C GLY A 93 16.32 6.96 -14.95
N GLY A 94 16.76 6.25 -13.91
CA GLY A 94 17.40 6.85 -12.74
C GLY A 94 18.73 7.52 -13.11
N ASP A 95 19.58 6.82 -13.85
CA ASP A 95 20.89 7.29 -14.28
C ASP A 95 20.80 8.50 -15.24
N GLU A 96 19.84 8.49 -16.19
CA GLU A 96 19.57 9.65 -17.04
C GLU A 96 19.21 10.88 -16.21
N TRP A 97 18.33 10.71 -15.23
CA TRP A 97 17.89 11.79 -14.36
C TRP A 97 19.03 12.32 -13.49
N THR A 98 19.83 11.45 -12.85
CA THR A 98 20.93 11.88 -11.97
C THR A 98 22.07 12.53 -12.74
N LYS A 99 22.38 12.05 -13.95
CA LYS A 99 23.38 12.69 -14.83
C LYS A 99 22.95 14.10 -15.20
N THR A 100 21.67 14.29 -15.50
CA THR A 100 21.11 15.59 -15.88
C THR A 100 21.16 16.57 -14.70
N HIS A 101 20.67 16.15 -13.53
CA HIS A 101 20.38 17.05 -12.39
C HIS A 101 21.45 17.10 -11.31
N LEU A 102 22.16 15.98 -11.06
CA LEU A 102 23.11 15.84 -9.96
C LEU A 102 24.56 15.71 -10.41
N LYS A 103 24.81 15.55 -11.72
CA LYS A 103 26.14 15.25 -12.28
C LYS A 103 26.77 14.00 -11.66
N GLN A 104 25.92 13.01 -11.36
CA GLN A 104 26.28 11.72 -10.76
C GLN A 104 25.70 10.58 -11.58
N ASN A 105 26.35 9.41 -11.50
CA ASN A 105 25.87 8.17 -12.10
C ASN A 105 25.15 7.32 -11.04
N VAL A 106 24.26 6.44 -11.49
CA VAL A 106 23.67 5.39 -10.65
C VAL A 106 24.39 4.07 -10.90
N ASP A 107 24.82 3.41 -9.82
CA ASP A 107 25.57 2.15 -9.92
C ASP A 107 24.68 0.90 -9.87
N ALA A 108 23.46 1.01 -9.32
CA ALA A 108 22.55 -0.12 -9.16
C ALA A 108 21.07 0.30 -9.00
N ALA A 109 20.16 -0.57 -9.42
CA ALA A 109 18.74 -0.51 -9.12
C ALA A 109 18.28 -1.79 -8.41
N LEU A 110 17.30 -1.66 -7.51
CA LEU A 110 16.73 -2.78 -6.76
C LEU A 110 15.20 -2.76 -6.90
N ILE A 111 14.65 -3.88 -7.34
CA ILE A 111 13.20 -4.10 -7.44
C ILE A 111 12.80 -5.26 -6.54
N ASN A 112 11.82 -5.04 -5.67
CA ASN A 112 11.27 -6.11 -4.84
C ASN A 112 10.20 -6.91 -5.59
N ILE A 113 10.27 -8.23 -5.56
CA ILE A 113 9.32 -9.12 -6.25
C ILE A 113 7.87 -8.90 -5.78
N GLY A 114 7.66 -8.56 -4.50
CA GLY A 114 6.33 -8.24 -3.96
C GLY A 114 5.66 -7.02 -4.62
N GLY A 115 6.46 -6.12 -5.20
CA GLY A 115 6.00 -4.96 -5.97
C GLY A 115 5.48 -5.34 -7.36
N ILE A 116 5.90 -6.48 -7.91
CA ILE A 116 5.48 -6.95 -9.24
C ILE A 116 4.09 -7.60 -9.14
N ARG A 117 3.06 -6.91 -9.63
CA ARG A 117 1.65 -7.28 -9.42
C ARG A 117 1.11 -8.32 -10.40
N THR A 118 1.69 -8.41 -11.59
CA THR A 118 1.28 -9.34 -12.65
C THR A 118 2.47 -9.80 -13.48
N THR A 119 2.26 -10.79 -14.34
CA THR A 119 3.16 -11.19 -15.43
C THR A 119 2.74 -10.53 -16.73
N ILE A 120 3.63 -10.47 -17.71
CA ILE A 120 3.31 -10.03 -19.08
C ILE A 120 3.43 -11.25 -19.98
N GLY A 121 2.33 -11.62 -20.65
CA GLY A 121 2.34 -12.75 -21.57
C GLY A 121 3.10 -12.42 -22.86
N LYS A 122 3.58 -13.46 -23.56
CA LYS A 122 4.11 -13.33 -24.91
C LYS A 122 3.09 -12.65 -25.84
N GLY A 123 3.58 -11.79 -26.72
CA GLY A 123 2.76 -11.05 -27.68
C GLY A 123 2.87 -9.55 -27.55
N ASP A 124 1.85 -8.86 -28.05
CA ASP A 124 1.78 -7.41 -28.07
C ASP A 124 1.51 -6.86 -26.67
N ILE A 125 2.29 -5.84 -26.32
CA ILE A 125 2.10 -5.07 -25.09
C ILE A 125 1.34 -3.82 -25.52
N MET A 126 0.12 -3.72 -25.02
CA MET A 126 -0.76 -2.56 -25.16
C MET A 126 -0.48 -1.57 -24.04
#